data_AF-A0A4Q4VHD9-F1
#
_entry.id   AF-A0A4Q4VHD9-F1
#
_cell.length_a   1.000
_cell.length_b   1.000
_cell.length_c   1.000
_cell.angle_alpha   90.00
_cell.angle_beta   90.00
_cell.angle_gamma   90.00
#
_symmetry.space_group_name_H-M   'P 1'
#
loop_
_entity.id
_entity.type
_entity.pdbx_description
1 polymer ?
#
loop_
_entity_poly.entity_id
_entity_poly.type
_entity_poly.pdbx_seq_one_letter_code
_entity_poly.pdbx_strand_id
1 'polypeptide(L)'
;MFKNGEGPSLKEDFKNRFRNVSRIMDCVGCDKCRLWGKLQTAGYGTALKILFEFDNNSADVPDLKRTELVALFNLYSRLSSSMEALRMFRGMVEADESHDVESIRERAKKEHAEDRPPSPSDEKAAKTGAEQDDDEYTWEEEDITPSKQPPKRPRTTGEMLKSELQLIAKVTKHVFTSWISFPKTLYRIALLELERLWQFYIGLPITPRTWRFQRRSLDEL
;
A
#
# COMPACT_ATOMS: atom_id res chain seq x y z
N MET A 1 27.37 -23.58 6.70
CA MET A 1 26.71 -23.84 8.00
C MET A 1 25.86 -25.10 7.95
N PHE A 2 24.88 -25.20 7.04
CA PHE A 2 23.99 -26.37 6.96
C PHE A 2 24.55 -27.62 6.23
N LYS A 3 25.78 -27.55 5.72
CA LYS A 3 26.45 -28.59 4.90
C LYS A 3 27.55 -29.37 5.66
N ASN A 4 27.87 -28.96 6.89
CA ASN A 4 29.07 -29.40 7.60
C ASN A 4 28.72 -30.23 8.84
N GLY A 5 28.28 -31.49 8.71
CA GLY A 5 28.31 -32.55 9.75
C GLY A 5 27.55 -32.36 11.08
N GLU A 6 27.25 -31.13 11.51
CA GLU A 6 26.50 -30.76 12.72
C GLU A 6 24.98 -30.70 12.49
N GLY A 7 24.54 -31.09 11.29
CA GLY A 7 23.16 -31.03 10.83
C GLY A 7 22.11 -31.59 11.80
N PRO A 8 22.33 -32.75 12.47
CA PRO A 8 21.33 -33.33 13.37
C PRO A 8 21.05 -32.47 14.61
N SER A 9 22.10 -31.94 15.24
CA SER A 9 21.98 -31.11 16.45
C SER A 9 21.33 -29.77 16.12
N LEU A 10 21.78 -29.11 15.04
CA LEU A 10 21.20 -27.83 14.63
C LEU A 10 19.73 -27.97 14.20
N LYS A 11 19.35 -29.07 13.53
CA LYS A 11 17.96 -29.32 13.14
C LYS A 11 17.03 -29.36 14.36
N GLU A 12 17.46 -30.01 15.43
CA GLU A 12 16.67 -30.11 16.66
C GLU A 12 16.59 -28.78 17.42
N ASP A 13 17.70 -28.03 17.47
CA ASP A 13 17.74 -26.69 18.05
C ASP A 13 16.79 -25.72 17.32
N PHE A 14 16.85 -25.68 15.99
CA PHE A 14 15.93 -24.84 15.20
C PHE A 14 14.47 -25.26 15.45
N LYS A 15 14.16 -26.55 15.44
CA LYS A 15 12.81 -27.06 15.71
C LYS A 15 12.31 -26.64 17.09
N ASN A 16 13.16 -26.68 18.11
CA ASN A 16 12.82 -26.22 19.46
C ASN A 16 12.59 -24.70 19.51
N ARG A 17 13.40 -23.90 18.79
CA ARG A 17 13.18 -22.45 18.67
C ARG A 17 11.88 -22.13 17.95
N PHE A 18 11.55 -22.79 16.85
CA PHE A 18 10.28 -22.57 16.14
C PHE A 18 9.06 -22.93 16.99
N ARG A 19 9.12 -23.98 17.81
CA ARG A 19 8.06 -24.30 18.79
C ARG A 19 7.86 -23.16 19.78
N ASN A 20 8.95 -22.57 20.28
CA ASN A 20 8.88 -21.44 21.21
C ASN A 20 8.29 -20.19 20.52
N VAL A 21 8.73 -19.88 19.30
CA VAL A 21 8.16 -18.77 18.53
C VAL A 21 6.68 -18.99 18.25
N SER A 22 6.27 -20.21 17.89
CA SER A 22 4.86 -20.54 17.67
C SER A 22 3.99 -20.32 18.91
N ARG A 23 4.50 -20.64 20.11
CA ARG A 23 3.83 -20.34 21.38
C ARG A 23 3.73 -18.83 21.64
N ILE A 24 4.75 -18.05 21.28
CA ILE A 24 4.69 -16.59 21.41
C ILE A 24 3.62 -16.01 20.47
N MET A 25 3.44 -16.58 19.28
CA MET A 25 2.39 -16.16 18.35
C MET A 25 0.98 -16.42 18.91
N ASP A 26 0.80 -17.33 19.87
CA ASP A 26 -0.47 -17.53 20.56
C ASP A 26 -0.82 -16.40 21.55
N CYS A 27 0.17 -15.63 21.99
CA CYS A 27 -0.02 -14.48 22.88
C CYS A 27 -0.36 -13.18 22.12
N VAL A 28 -0.39 -13.20 20.79
CA VAL A 28 -0.69 -12.02 19.97
C VAL A 28 -2.20 -11.79 19.94
N GLY A 29 -2.65 -10.66 20.51
CA GLY A 29 -4.07 -10.31 20.60
C GLY A 29 -4.74 -9.90 19.28
N CYS A 30 -3.95 -9.60 18.23
CA CYS A 30 -4.48 -9.31 16.90
C CYS A 30 -4.61 -10.61 16.09
N ASP A 31 -5.84 -10.96 15.69
CA ASP A 31 -6.13 -12.17 14.92
C ASP A 31 -5.39 -12.22 13.57
N LYS A 32 -5.30 -11.08 12.87
CA LYS A 32 -4.57 -11.00 11.60
C LYS A 32 -3.07 -11.24 11.82
N CYS A 33 -2.46 -10.56 12.79
CA CYS A 33 -1.03 -10.72 13.08
C CYS A 33 -0.72 -12.14 13.56
N ARG A 34 -1.60 -12.74 14.37
CA ARG A 34 -1.48 -14.12 14.81
C ARG A 34 -1.56 -15.10 13.65
N LEU A 35 -2.52 -14.92 12.74
CA LEU A 35 -2.67 -15.77 11.55
C LEU A 35 -1.43 -15.69 10.65
N TRP A 36 -1.05 -14.48 10.24
CA TRP A 36 0.10 -14.28 9.34
C TRP A 36 1.42 -14.65 9.99
N GLY A 37 1.60 -14.37 11.29
CA GLY A 37 2.77 -14.76 12.06
C GLY A 37 2.94 -16.27 12.13
N LYS A 38 1.86 -17.01 12.40
CA LYS A 38 1.88 -18.49 12.37
C LYS A 38 2.16 -19.04 10.98
N LEU A 39 1.55 -18.47 9.94
CA LEU A 39 1.76 -18.90 8.56
C LEU A 39 3.22 -18.69 8.12
N GLN A 40 3.80 -17.52 8.42
CA GLN A 40 5.19 -17.20 8.06
C GLN A 40 6.19 -18.05 8.85
N THR A 41 5.99 -18.22 10.16
CA THR A 41 6.88 -19.06 10.99
C THR A 41 6.85 -20.53 10.57
N ALA A 42 5.69 -21.05 10.17
CA ALA A 42 5.57 -22.37 9.55
C ALA A 42 6.27 -22.45 8.17
N GLY A 43 6.17 -21.38 7.37
CA GLY A 43 6.87 -21.26 6.08
C GLY A 43 8.40 -21.32 6.24
N TYR A 44 8.96 -20.59 7.20
CA TYR A 44 10.40 -20.62 7.49
C TYR A 44 10.85 -21.99 8.01
N GLY A 45 10.04 -22.65 8.84
CA GLY A 45 10.29 -24.02 9.28
C GLY A 45 10.31 -25.02 8.13
N THR A 46 9.40 -24.83 7.14
CA THR A 46 9.35 -25.66 5.93
C THR A 46 10.56 -25.41 5.03
N ALA A 47 10.97 -24.15 4.85
CA ALA A 47 12.17 -23.81 4.09
C ALA A 47 13.41 -24.47 4.70
N LEU A 48 13.57 -24.42 6.02
CA LEU A 48 14.68 -25.07 6.71
C LEU A 48 14.61 -26.60 6.64
N LYS A 49 13.41 -27.19 6.74
CA LYS A 49 13.21 -28.63 6.55
C LYS A 49 13.74 -29.07 5.17
N ILE A 50 13.41 -28.32 4.12
CA ILE A 50 13.91 -28.53 2.76
C ILE A 50 15.44 -28.42 2.73
N LEU A 51 16.02 -27.34 3.27
CA LEU A 51 17.48 -27.16 3.28
C LEU A 51 18.24 -28.32 3.97
N PHE A 52 17.68 -28.91 5.03
CA PHE A 52 18.29 -30.02 5.75
C PHE A 52 18.03 -31.39 5.10
N GLU A 53 16.93 -31.58 4.38
CA GLU A 53 16.59 -32.85 3.74
C GLU A 53 17.24 -32.99 2.36
N PHE A 54 17.41 -31.89 1.61
CA PHE A 54 18.13 -31.89 0.34
C PHE A 54 19.63 -32.21 0.49
N ASP A 55 20.23 -31.97 1.66
CA ASP A 55 21.66 -32.21 1.89
C ASP A 55 21.99 -33.72 2.09
N ASN A 56 20.99 -34.57 2.35
CA ASN A 56 21.21 -36.00 2.59
C ASN A 56 21.35 -36.85 1.31
N ASN A 57 21.51 -36.22 0.14
CA ASN A 57 21.87 -36.87 -1.13
C ASN A 57 20.90 -38.00 -1.59
N SER A 58 19.69 -38.06 -1.05
CA SER A 58 18.62 -38.92 -1.54
C SER A 58 17.96 -38.25 -2.74
N ALA A 59 17.91 -38.94 -3.89
CA ALA A 59 17.20 -38.48 -5.10
C ALA A 59 15.67 -38.38 -4.93
N ASP A 60 15.16 -38.66 -3.73
CA ASP A 60 13.74 -38.57 -3.40
C ASP A 60 13.35 -37.15 -2.98
N VAL A 61 12.23 -36.69 -3.52
CA VAL A 61 11.60 -35.42 -3.16
C VAL A 61 11.18 -35.48 -1.69
N PRO A 62 11.55 -34.49 -0.84
CA PRO A 62 11.15 -34.50 0.56
C PRO A 62 9.63 -34.49 0.71
N ASP A 63 9.10 -35.37 1.57
CA ASP A 63 7.67 -35.50 1.80
C ASP A 63 7.15 -34.28 2.59
N LEU A 64 6.50 -33.39 1.84
CA LEU A 64 5.98 -32.11 2.30
C LEU A 64 4.46 -32.19 2.42
N LYS A 65 3.94 -31.84 3.60
CA LYS A 65 2.49 -31.77 3.78
C LYS A 65 1.91 -30.61 2.96
N ARG A 66 0.66 -30.74 2.53
CA ARG A 66 -0.07 -29.65 1.83
C ARG A 66 0.02 -28.32 2.60
N THR A 67 -0.08 -28.36 3.92
CA THR A 67 0.00 -27.15 4.77
C THR A 67 1.39 -26.52 4.79
N GLU A 68 2.45 -27.34 4.73
CA GLU A 68 3.84 -26.87 4.67
C GLU A 68 4.09 -26.16 3.34
N LEU A 69 3.60 -26.74 2.23
CA LEU A 69 3.73 -26.17 0.90
C LEU A 69 2.98 -24.84 0.77
N VAL A 70 1.72 -24.77 1.25
CA VAL A 70 0.95 -23.52 1.25
C VAL A 70 1.62 -22.44 2.10
N ALA A 71 2.16 -22.80 3.27
CA ALA A 71 2.88 -21.86 4.13
C ALA A 71 4.16 -21.33 3.46
N LEU A 72 4.90 -22.18 2.76
CA LEU A 72 6.12 -21.81 2.04
C LEU A 72 5.85 -20.81 0.92
N PHE A 73 4.89 -21.08 0.05
CA PHE A 73 4.55 -20.18 -1.07
C PHE A 73 3.94 -18.86 -0.58
N ASN A 74 3.12 -18.89 0.48
CA ASN A 74 2.59 -17.67 1.08
C ASN A 74 3.70 -16.82 1.69
N LEU A 75 4.66 -17.44 2.38
CA LEU A 75 5.83 -16.74 2.90
C LEU A 75 6.63 -16.11 1.75
N TYR A 76 6.89 -16.87 0.68
CA TYR A 76 7.62 -16.39 -0.48
C TYR A 76 6.94 -15.17 -1.13
N SER A 77 5.61 -15.23 -1.33
CA SER A 77 4.83 -14.10 -1.82
C SER A 77 4.97 -12.86 -0.93
N ARG A 78 4.90 -13.02 0.41
CA ARG A 78 5.06 -11.92 1.36
C ARG A 78 6.47 -11.30 1.35
N LEU A 79 7.50 -12.13 1.17
CA LEU A 79 8.88 -11.66 1.01
C LEU A 79 9.07 -10.90 -0.31
N SER A 80 8.48 -11.40 -1.40
CA SER A 80 8.49 -10.74 -2.70
C SER A 80 7.84 -9.35 -2.63
N SER A 81 6.65 -9.24 -2.03
CA SER A 81 6.01 -7.93 -1.83
C SER A 81 6.82 -7.00 -0.93
N SER A 82 7.49 -7.54 0.09
CA SER A 82 8.38 -6.75 0.96
C SER A 82 9.57 -6.19 0.18
N MET A 83 10.15 -6.96 -0.74
CA MET A 83 11.24 -6.50 -1.61
C MET A 83 10.78 -5.39 -2.56
N GLU A 84 9.58 -5.51 -3.12
CA GLU A 84 9.02 -4.48 -4.00
C GLU A 84 8.77 -3.19 -3.23
N ALA A 85 8.21 -3.28 -2.02
CA ALA A 85 8.04 -2.14 -1.14
C ALA A 85 9.39 -1.45 -0.83
N LEU A 86 10.48 -2.20 -0.64
CA LEU A 86 11.81 -1.62 -0.44
C LEU A 86 12.30 -0.81 -1.67
N ARG A 87 12.03 -1.27 -2.89
CA ARG A 87 12.38 -0.52 -4.12
C ARG A 87 11.60 0.80 -4.17
N MET A 88 10.30 0.74 -3.89
CA MET A 88 9.44 1.92 -3.83
C MET A 88 9.92 2.92 -2.76
N PHE A 89 10.24 2.46 -1.55
CA PHE A 89 10.76 3.34 -0.49
C PHE A 89 12.10 3.98 -0.86
N ARG A 90 13.01 3.26 -1.52
CA ARG A 90 14.27 3.83 -2.00
C ARG A 90 14.04 4.90 -3.05
N GLY A 91 13.17 4.64 -4.04
CA GLY A 91 12.82 5.64 -5.05
C GLY A 91 12.19 6.90 -4.45
N MET A 92 11.37 6.76 -3.40
CA MET A 92 10.82 7.92 -2.69
C MET A 92 11.88 8.73 -1.95
N VAL A 93 12.86 8.07 -1.30
CA VAL A 93 13.96 8.76 -0.62
C VAL A 93 14.87 9.49 -1.61
N GLU A 94 15.22 8.85 -2.72
CA GLU A 94 16.03 9.47 -3.79
C GLU A 94 15.31 10.68 -4.43
N ALA A 95 13.98 10.57 -4.63
CA ALA A 95 13.17 11.67 -5.12
C ALA A 95 13.15 12.84 -4.12
N ASP A 96 13.00 12.58 -2.83
CA ASP A 96 12.99 13.60 -1.78
C ASP A 96 14.35 14.34 -1.71
N GLU A 97 15.47 13.61 -1.75
CA GLU A 97 16.82 14.20 -1.81
C GLU A 97 17.02 15.08 -3.05
N SER A 98 16.53 14.64 -4.22
CA SER A 98 16.60 15.42 -5.45
C SER A 98 15.77 16.71 -5.40
N HIS A 99 14.61 16.67 -4.73
CA HIS A 99 13.76 17.83 -4.51
C HIS A 99 14.41 18.83 -3.56
N ASP A 100 15.09 18.37 -2.51
CA ASP A 100 15.84 19.24 -1.60
C ASP A 100 17.00 19.94 -2.31
N VAL A 101 17.78 19.22 -3.11
CA VAL A 101 18.90 19.81 -3.88
C VAL A 101 18.41 20.82 -4.92
N GLU A 102 17.34 20.51 -5.66
CA GLU A 102 16.81 21.46 -6.64
C GLU A 102 16.18 22.69 -5.95
N SER A 103 15.57 22.52 -4.77
CA SER A 103 15.04 23.64 -3.98
C SER A 103 16.15 24.57 -3.45
N ILE A 104 17.29 24.01 -3.04
CA ILE A 104 18.47 24.76 -2.61
C ILE A 104 19.09 25.49 -3.81
N ARG A 105 19.19 24.82 -4.96
CA ARG A 105 19.69 25.41 -6.20
C ARG A 105 18.81 26.55 -6.71
N GLU A 106 17.48 26.40 -6.66
CA GLU A 106 16.55 27.47 -6.98
C GLU A 106 16.70 28.67 -6.04
N ARG A 107 16.92 28.43 -4.74
CA ARG A 107 17.13 29.49 -3.75
C ARG A 107 18.44 30.23 -3.98
N ALA A 108 19.53 29.50 -4.26
CA ALA A 108 20.83 30.08 -4.59
C ALA A 108 20.81 30.92 -5.88
N LYS A 109 20.06 30.49 -6.91
CA LYS A 109 19.85 31.27 -8.13
C LYS A 109 19.11 32.59 -7.89
N LYS A 110 18.18 32.63 -6.92
CA LYS A 110 17.44 33.83 -6.57
C LYS A 110 18.29 34.84 -5.80
N GLU A 111 19.12 34.38 -4.87
CA GLU A 111 20.03 35.26 -4.11
C GLU A 111 21.09 35.92 -5.02
N HIS A 112 21.59 35.23 -6.05
CA HIS A 112 22.53 35.83 -7.01
C HIS A 112 21.88 36.68 -8.11
N ALA A 113 20.55 36.72 -8.19
CA ALA A 113 19.83 37.57 -9.15
C ALA A 113 19.54 38.97 -8.60
N GLU A 114 19.75 39.23 -7.30
CA GLU A 114 19.39 40.50 -6.66
C GLU A 114 20.51 41.55 -6.67
N ASP A 115 21.70 41.25 -7.21
CA ASP A 115 22.87 42.17 -7.19
C ASP A 115 23.58 42.38 -8.55
N ARG A 116 22.92 42.12 -9.69
CA ARG A 116 23.48 42.46 -11.01
C ARG A 116 22.44 43.13 -11.93
N PRO A 117 22.71 44.34 -12.46
CA PRO A 117 21.79 44.97 -13.42
C PRO A 117 21.79 44.20 -14.76
N PRO A 118 20.65 44.19 -15.50
CA PRO A 118 20.51 43.38 -16.70
C PRO A 118 21.27 43.99 -17.88
N SER A 119 22.14 43.21 -18.51
CA SER A 119 22.63 43.45 -19.87
C SER A 119 21.95 42.48 -20.85
N PRO A 120 21.43 42.92 -22.00
CA PRO A 120 20.74 42.05 -22.96
C PRO A 120 21.70 41.60 -24.06
N SER A 121 21.90 40.28 -24.18
CA SER A 121 22.28 39.48 -25.36
C SER A 121 22.75 38.12 -24.79
N ASP A 122 22.41 36.94 -25.28
CA ASP A 122 22.38 36.50 -26.66
C ASP A 122 21.44 35.30 -26.85
N GLU A 123 20.85 35.25 -28.04
CA GLU A 123 20.14 34.12 -28.62
C GLU A 123 21.08 32.95 -28.99
N LYS A 124 20.54 31.71 -28.85
CA LYS A 124 20.70 30.53 -29.73
C LYS A 124 22.06 29.79 -29.86
N ALA A 125 22.06 28.52 -29.41
CA ALA A 125 22.65 27.32 -30.04
C ALA A 125 22.25 26.09 -29.20
N ALA A 126 21.99 24.85 -29.66
CA ALA A 126 21.81 24.19 -30.94
C ALA A 126 21.14 22.80 -30.67
N LYS A 127 20.56 22.19 -31.71
CA LYS A 127 19.92 20.85 -31.81
C LYS A 127 20.83 19.70 -31.32
N THR A 128 20.37 18.49 -30.94
CA THR A 128 19.77 17.34 -31.71
C THR A 128 19.59 16.20 -30.67
N GLY A 129 18.61 15.29 -30.61
CA GLY A 129 17.99 14.44 -31.63
C GLY A 129 18.50 12.99 -31.46
N ALA A 130 17.71 12.10 -30.82
CA ALA A 130 17.78 10.63 -30.97
C ALA A 130 16.53 9.97 -30.37
N GLU A 131 15.63 9.51 -31.24
CA GLU A 131 14.59 8.51 -30.95
C GLU A 131 15.22 7.12 -30.86
N GLN A 132 14.72 6.29 -29.95
CA GLN A 132 14.75 4.83 -30.06
C GLN A 132 13.47 4.31 -29.38
N ASP A 133 12.53 3.86 -30.21
CA ASP A 133 11.44 2.94 -29.86
C ASP A 133 12.06 1.60 -29.44
N ASP A 134 11.54 1.01 -28.36
CA ASP A 134 11.53 -0.44 -28.16
C ASP A 134 10.27 -0.78 -27.34
N ASP A 135 9.35 -1.45 -28.02
CA ASP A 135 8.04 -1.88 -27.59
C ASP A 135 8.12 -3.18 -26.76
N GLU A 136 7.59 -3.18 -25.53
CA GLU A 136 7.30 -4.41 -24.79
C GLU A 136 5.94 -4.32 -24.07
N TYR A 137 5.03 -5.23 -24.44
CA TYR A 137 3.69 -5.43 -23.88
C TYR A 137 3.76 -5.86 -22.41
N THR A 138 3.04 -5.19 -21.50
CA THR A 138 2.76 -5.70 -20.14
C THR A 138 1.35 -5.30 -19.69
N TRP A 139 0.67 -6.26 -19.06
CA TRP A 139 -0.75 -6.34 -18.76
C TRP A 139 -1.36 -5.18 -17.97
N GLU A 140 -2.61 -4.84 -18.28
CA GLU A 140 -3.47 -3.92 -17.52
C GLU A 140 -3.85 -4.53 -16.15
N GLU A 141 -3.09 -4.20 -15.10
CA GLU A 141 -3.64 -4.16 -13.74
C GLU A 141 -4.03 -2.70 -13.46
N GLU A 142 -5.26 -2.47 -13.01
CA GLU A 142 -5.75 -1.16 -12.59
C GLU A 142 -4.92 -0.66 -11.39
N ASP A 143 -3.82 0.02 -11.71
CA ASP A 143 -3.02 0.75 -10.75
C ASP A 143 -3.82 1.94 -10.24
N ILE A 144 -4.15 1.88 -8.95
CA ILE A 144 -4.58 3.02 -8.16
C ILE A 144 -3.49 4.08 -8.30
N THR A 145 -3.74 5.08 -9.14
CA THR A 145 -2.80 6.18 -9.37
C THR A 145 -2.48 6.82 -8.02
N PRO A 146 -1.20 6.92 -7.61
CA PRO A 146 -0.85 7.67 -6.42
C PRO A 146 -1.25 9.13 -6.65
N SER A 147 -2.20 9.60 -5.84
CA SER A 147 -2.65 10.99 -5.83
C SER A 147 -1.43 11.90 -5.68
N LYS A 148 -1.05 12.56 -6.77
CA LYS A 148 0.03 13.56 -6.80
C LYS A 148 -0.35 14.71 -5.87
N GLN A 149 0.09 14.66 -4.61
CA GLN A 149 0.09 15.84 -3.75
C GLN A 149 1.26 16.75 -4.18
N PRO A 150 1.04 18.06 -4.35
CA PRO A 150 2.11 18.96 -4.77
C PRO A 150 3.12 19.19 -3.61
N PRO A 151 4.41 19.42 -3.93
CA PRO A 151 5.49 19.56 -2.95
C PRO A 151 5.35 20.84 -2.11
N LYS A 152 5.41 20.73 -0.78
CA LYS A 152 5.33 21.87 0.15
C LYS A 152 6.74 22.36 0.55
N ARG A 153 7.04 23.62 0.19
CA ARG A 153 8.29 24.41 0.46
C ARG A 153 8.37 24.89 1.94
N PRO A 154 9.50 25.47 2.43
CA PRO A 154 9.90 25.45 3.84
C PRO A 154 9.02 26.30 4.77
N ARG A 155 8.83 25.79 5.99
CA ARG A 155 7.68 26.05 6.87
C ARG A 155 7.85 27.29 7.75
N THR A 156 7.02 28.31 7.52
CA THR A 156 6.71 29.38 8.48
C THR A 156 5.44 29.02 9.26
N THR A 157 5.34 29.36 10.55
CA THR A 157 4.22 28.99 11.44
C THR A 157 2.82 29.37 10.91
N GLY A 158 2.72 30.53 10.25
CA GLY A 158 1.47 30.96 9.60
C GLY A 158 1.07 30.14 8.37
N GLU A 159 2.03 29.50 7.70
CA GLU A 159 1.77 28.67 6.52
C GLU A 159 1.34 27.25 6.89
N MET A 160 1.77 26.75 8.05
CA MET A 160 1.27 25.50 8.62
C MET A 160 -0.25 25.59 8.83
N LEU A 161 -0.71 26.66 9.51
CA LEU A 161 -2.12 26.90 9.77
C LEU A 161 -2.95 27.00 8.48
N LYS A 162 -2.46 27.73 7.46
CA LYS A 162 -3.18 27.84 6.17
C LYS A 162 -3.32 26.50 5.47
N SER A 163 -2.31 25.64 5.52
CA SER A 163 -2.35 24.35 4.85
C SER A 163 -3.26 23.34 5.55
N GLU A 164 -3.32 23.38 6.89
CA GLU A 164 -4.27 22.60 7.69
C GLU A 164 -5.71 23.11 7.48
N LEU A 165 -5.91 24.44 7.45
CA LEU A 165 -7.20 25.05 7.16
C LEU A 165 -7.74 24.69 5.78
N GLN A 166 -6.89 24.49 4.77
CA GLN A 166 -7.31 24.07 3.43
C GLN A 166 -7.80 22.61 3.41
N LEU A 167 -7.13 21.71 4.14
CA LEU A 167 -7.57 20.34 4.34
C LEU A 167 -8.93 20.31 5.06
N ILE A 168 -9.05 21.07 6.15
CA ILE A 168 -10.30 21.21 6.92
C ILE A 168 -11.40 21.80 6.03
N ALA A 169 -11.11 22.83 5.23
CA ALA A 169 -12.08 23.45 4.34
C ALA A 169 -12.56 22.47 3.25
N LYS A 170 -11.68 21.62 2.70
CA LYS A 170 -12.04 20.60 1.71
C LYS A 170 -12.96 19.54 2.31
N VAL A 171 -12.63 19.02 3.50
CA VAL A 171 -13.46 18.06 4.23
C VAL A 171 -14.81 18.69 4.60
N THR A 172 -14.80 19.91 5.12
CA THR A 172 -16.01 20.64 5.51
C THR A 172 -16.93 20.88 4.31
N LYS A 173 -16.38 21.26 3.15
CA LYS A 173 -17.14 21.40 1.90
C LYS A 173 -17.78 20.07 1.49
N HIS A 174 -17.06 18.96 1.62
CA HIS A 174 -17.57 17.63 1.29
C HIS A 174 -18.69 17.16 2.24
N VAL A 175 -18.53 17.39 3.54
CA VAL A 175 -19.56 17.10 4.55
C VAL A 175 -20.80 17.95 4.31
N PHE A 176 -20.63 19.24 4.03
CA PHE A 176 -21.75 20.17 3.82
C PHE A 176 -22.56 19.83 2.56
N THR A 177 -21.88 19.47 1.46
CA THR A 177 -22.54 19.01 0.23
C THR A 177 -23.26 17.68 0.42
N SER A 178 -22.71 16.77 1.22
CA SER A 178 -23.36 15.52 1.60
C SER A 178 -24.57 15.76 2.51
N TRP A 179 -24.48 16.68 3.47
CA TRP A 179 -25.60 17.03 4.36
C TRP A 179 -26.77 17.64 3.59
N ILE A 180 -26.51 18.51 2.61
CA ILE A 180 -27.57 19.15 1.82
C ILE A 180 -28.27 18.17 0.87
N SER A 181 -27.55 17.18 0.35
CA SER A 181 -28.12 16.16 -0.54
C SER A 181 -28.87 15.05 0.21
N PHE A 182 -28.46 14.74 1.44
CA PHE A 182 -29.08 13.73 2.30
C PHE A 182 -30.62 13.84 2.47
N PRO A 183 -31.23 15.01 2.80
CA PRO A 183 -32.67 15.10 3.01
C PRO A 183 -33.48 14.76 1.75
N LYS A 184 -32.97 15.08 0.55
CA LYS A 184 -33.63 14.72 -0.71
C LYS A 184 -33.63 13.21 -0.92
N THR A 185 -32.51 12.55 -0.63
CA THR A 185 -32.38 11.09 -0.72
C THR A 185 -33.25 10.39 0.32
N LEU A 186 -33.26 10.89 1.57
CA LEU A 186 -34.08 10.35 2.65
C LEU A 186 -35.58 10.47 2.35
N TYR A 187 -36.01 11.61 1.80
CA TYR A 187 -37.41 11.82 1.41
C TYR A 187 -37.87 10.84 0.33
N ARG A 188 -37.02 10.58 -0.68
CA ARG A 188 -37.31 9.57 -1.72
C ARG A 188 -37.43 8.17 -1.11
N ILE A 189 -36.53 7.80 -0.21
CA ILE A 189 -36.58 6.50 0.49
C ILE A 189 -37.84 6.40 1.33
N ALA A 190 -38.21 7.46 2.06
CA ALA A 190 -39.40 7.51 2.89
C ALA A 190 -40.68 7.35 2.06
N LEU A 191 -40.79 8.02 0.91
CA LEU A 191 -41.93 7.85 0.00
C LEU A 191 -42.05 6.42 -0.52
N LEU A 192 -40.94 5.80 -0.94
CA LEU A 192 -40.93 4.41 -1.43
C LEU A 192 -41.30 3.40 -0.34
N GLU A 193 -40.83 3.59 0.89
CA GLU A 193 -41.20 2.73 2.02
C GLU A 193 -42.66 2.96 2.45
N LEU A 194 -43.17 4.19 2.33
CA LEU A 194 -44.58 4.51 2.62
C LEU A 194 -45.51 3.90 1.56
N GLU A 195 -45.15 3.96 0.28
CA GLU A 195 -45.87 3.27 -0.79
C GLU A 195 -45.85 1.76 -0.58
N ARG A 196 -44.72 1.20 -0.14
CA ARG A 196 -44.61 -0.23 0.19
C ARG A 196 -45.49 -0.62 1.37
N LEU A 197 -45.54 0.21 2.42
CA LEU A 197 -46.44 0.01 3.56
C LEU A 197 -47.91 0.10 3.13
N TRP A 198 -48.22 0.99 2.20
CA TRP A 198 -49.55 1.13 1.63
C TRP A 198 -49.97 -0.08 0.80
N GLN A 199 -49.08 -0.58 -0.08
CA GLN A 199 -49.31 -1.81 -0.85
C GLN A 199 -49.50 -3.02 0.06
N PHE A 200 -48.70 -3.12 1.13
CA PHE A 200 -48.86 -4.15 2.16
C PHE A 200 -50.21 -4.04 2.88
N TYR A 201 -50.64 -2.81 3.24
CA TYR A 201 -51.91 -2.57 3.91
C TYR A 201 -53.14 -2.94 3.05
N ILE A 202 -53.07 -2.73 1.73
CA ILE A 202 -54.15 -3.05 0.77
C ILE A 202 -54.06 -4.50 0.26
N GLY A 203 -52.97 -5.23 0.55
CA GLY A 203 -52.81 -6.65 0.18
C GLY A 203 -52.31 -6.88 -1.26
N LEU A 204 -51.68 -5.89 -1.89
CA LEU A 204 -51.01 -6.03 -3.19
C LEU A 204 -49.61 -6.66 -3.03
N PRO A 205 -49.04 -7.29 -4.09
CA PRO A 205 -47.68 -7.83 -4.05
C PRO A 205 -46.64 -6.73 -3.80
N ILE A 206 -45.75 -6.97 -2.84
CA ILE A 206 -44.74 -6.02 -2.36
C ILE A 206 -43.63 -5.87 -3.41
N THR A 207 -43.36 -4.64 -3.87
CA THR A 207 -42.23 -4.36 -4.78
C THR A 207 -40.87 -4.53 -4.09
N PRO A 208 -39.83 -5.05 -4.78
CA PRO A 208 -38.51 -5.26 -4.20
C PRO A 208 -37.81 -3.94 -3.83
N ARG A 209 -36.99 -3.95 -2.77
CA ARG A 209 -36.25 -2.76 -2.32
C ARG A 209 -35.15 -2.41 -3.32
N THR A 210 -35.16 -1.17 -3.83
CA THR A 210 -34.20 -0.65 -4.81
C THR A 210 -32.94 -0.04 -4.20
N TRP A 211 -32.89 0.12 -2.88
CA TRP A 211 -31.79 0.76 -2.16
C TRP A 211 -31.18 -0.17 -1.09
N ARG A 212 -29.90 0.00 -0.80
CA ARG A 212 -29.18 -0.73 0.26
C ARG A 212 -28.23 0.23 1.00
N PHE A 213 -28.05 0.01 2.30
CA PHE A 213 -27.03 0.71 3.07
C PHE A 213 -25.65 0.13 2.76
N GLN A 214 -24.79 0.92 2.13
CA GLN A 214 -23.39 0.59 1.95
C GLN A 214 -22.56 1.58 2.77
N ARG A 215 -21.80 1.08 3.75
CA ARG A 215 -20.83 1.91 4.46
C ARG A 215 -19.67 2.17 3.51
N ARG A 216 -19.33 3.44 3.27
CA ARG A 216 -18.08 3.80 2.60
C ARG A 216 -16.91 3.42 3.50
N SER A 217 -15.93 2.70 2.96
CA SER A 217 -14.65 2.44 3.63
C SER A 217 -13.88 3.76 3.78
N LEU A 218 -13.22 3.94 4.93
CA LEU A 218 -12.45 5.15 5.26
C LEU A 218 -11.21 5.36 4.36
N ASP A 219 -10.90 4.40 3.48
CA ASP A 219 -9.77 4.46 2.56
C ASP A 219 -10.01 5.35 1.31
N GLU A 220 -11.23 5.91 1.14
CA GLU A 220 -11.60 6.81 0.03
C GLU A 220 -11.64 8.31 0.41
N LEU A 221 -11.21 8.70 1.61
CA LEU A 221 -11.23 10.08 2.13
C LEU A 221 -9.83 10.69 2.21
#